data_AF-A0A1X2GGD3-F1
#
_entry.id   AF-A0A1X2GGD3-F1
#
_cell.length_a   1.000
_cell.length_b   1.000
_cell.length_c   1.000
_cell.angle_alpha   90.00
_cell.angle_beta   90.00
_cell.angle_gamma   90.00
#
_symmetry.space_group_name_H-M   'P 1'
#
loop_
_entity.id
_entity.type
_entity.pdbx_description
1 polymer ?
#
loop_
_entity_poly.entity_id
_entity_poly.type
_entity_poly.pdbx_seq_one_letter_code
_entity_poly.pdbx_strand_id
1 'polypeptide(L)' 'MLRTNLYVFQIDFNTFDMSVLRKYVRVHNLKINDMNDKEELVGAISRHFANQTVKEVDTITYFLYTAHYRESVLRLPLQI' A
#
# COMPACT_ATOMS: atom_id res chain seq x y z
N MET A 1 -22.25 -7.72 -27.40
CA MET A 1 -21.73 -7.03 -26.19
C MET A 1 -20.55 -7.84 -25.68
N LEU A 2 -19.32 -7.48 -26.05
CA LEU A 2 -18.12 -8.25 -25.69
C LEU A 2 -17.72 -7.90 -24.26
N ARG A 3 -17.76 -8.87 -23.34
CA ARG A 3 -17.16 -8.77 -22.01
C ARG A 3 -15.64 -8.74 -22.20
N THR A 4 -15.04 -7.56 -22.14
CA THR A 4 -13.60 -7.44 -21.90
C THR A 4 -13.34 -7.93 -20.47
N ASN A 5 -12.91 -9.18 -20.34
CA ASN A 5 -12.21 -9.65 -19.15
C ASN A 5 -10.83 -8.97 -19.15
N LEU A 6 -10.81 -7.70 -18.74
CA LEU A 6 -9.58 -7.03 -18.37
C LEU A 6 -9.04 -7.80 -17.17
N TYR A 7 -7.86 -8.40 -17.28
CA TYR A 7 -7.13 -8.90 -16.12
C TYR A 7 -6.89 -7.69 -15.21
N VAL A 8 -7.80 -7.48 -14.26
CA VAL A 8 -7.60 -6.53 -13.17
C VAL A 8 -6.53 -7.15 -12.31
N PHE A 9 -5.30 -6.66 -12.44
CA PHE A 9 -4.18 -7.10 -11.63
C PHE A 9 -4.44 -6.63 -10.20
N GLN A 10 -5.10 -7.49 -9.41
CA GLN A 10 -5.46 -7.19 -8.04
C GLN A 10 -4.35 -7.66 -7.10
N ILE A 11 -3.94 -6.79 -6.17
CA ILE A 11 -2.96 -7.16 -5.15
C ILE A 11 -3.61 -8.14 -4.18
N ASP A 12 -3.02 -9.33 -4.04
CA ASP A 12 -3.40 -10.28 -3.00
C ASP A 12 -2.57 -10.06 -1.74
N PHE A 13 -3.12 -9.30 -0.80
CA PHE A 13 -2.49 -9.01 0.49
C PHE A 13 -2.31 -10.25 1.39
N ASN A 14 -2.99 -11.38 1.10
CA ASN A 14 -2.75 -12.62 1.86
C ASN A 14 -1.34 -13.16 1.65
N THR A 15 -0.70 -12.82 0.53
CA THR A 15 0.67 -13.23 0.22
C THR A 15 1.72 -12.50 1.06
N PHE A 16 1.33 -11.45 1.81
CA PHE A 16 2.28 -10.62 2.55
C PHE A 16 2.48 -11.13 3.98
N ASP A 17 3.67 -10.89 4.52
CA ASP A 17 4.00 -11.20 5.91
C ASP A 17 3.24 -10.31 6.89
N MET A 18 2.94 -10.85 8.07
CA MET A 18 2.29 -10.11 9.16
C MET A 18 3.03 -8.81 9.56
N SER A 19 4.35 -8.78 9.42
CA SER A 19 5.16 -7.59 9.70
C SER A 19 4.88 -6.45 8.70
N VAL A 20 4.69 -6.78 7.42
CA VAL A 20 4.35 -5.83 6.36
C VAL A 20 2.92 -5.32 6.53
N LEU A 21 1.97 -6.22 6.82
CA LEU A 21 0.57 -5.85 7.06
C LEU A 21 0.44 -4.90 8.25
N ARG A 22 1.08 -5.20 9.39
CA ARG A 22 1.11 -4.30 10.55
C ARG A 22 1.81 -2.97 10.26
N LYS A 23 2.86 -2.97 9.44
CA LYS A 23 3.53 -1.73 9.03
C LYS A 23 2.59 -0.86 8.19
N TYR A 24 1.86 -1.45 7.25
CA TYR A 24 0.86 -0.74 6.45
C TYR A 24 -0.17 -0.06 7.36
N VAL A 25 -0.75 -0.81 8.30
CA VAL A 25 -1.71 -0.28 9.28
C VAL A 25 -1.14 0.90 10.06
N ARG A 26 0.11 0.80 10.54
CA ARG A 26 0.77 1.88 11.29
C ARG A 26 1.00 3.13 10.44
N VAL A 27 1.50 2.96 9.22
CA VAL A 27 1.81 4.09 8.33
C VAL A 27 0.53 4.83 7.92
N HIS A 28 -0.57 4.11 7.72
CA HIS A 28 -1.86 4.68 7.34
C HIS A 28 -2.81 4.93 8.51
N ASN A 29 -2.36 4.75 9.75
CA ASN A 29 -3.14 4.95 10.98
C ASN A 29 -4.52 4.24 10.96
N LEU A 30 -4.59 3.02 10.41
CA LEU A 30 -5.84 2.26 10.36
C LEU A 30 -6.23 1.77 11.77
N LYS A 31 -7.53 1.85 12.07
CA LYS A 31 -8.08 1.32 13.33
C LYS A 31 -8.42 -0.16 13.13
N ILE A 32 -7.65 -1.03 13.77
CA ILE A 32 -7.80 -2.49 13.79
C ILE A 32 -7.92 -2.93 15.24
N ASN A 33 -8.79 -3.89 15.54
CA ASN A 33 -8.98 -4.39 16.90
C ASN A 33 -7.92 -5.42 17.28
N ASP A 34 -7.66 -6.41 16.43
CA ASP A 34 -6.61 -7.41 16.64
C ASP A 34 -5.50 -7.33 15.58
N MET A 35 -4.31 -6.92 16.01
CA MET A 35 -3.12 -6.83 15.16
C MET A 35 -2.42 -8.20 14.93
N ASN A 36 -2.93 -9.27 15.55
CA ASN A 36 -2.46 -10.63 15.37
C ASN A 36 -3.36 -11.46 14.44
N ASP A 37 -4.56 -10.99 14.14
CA ASP A 37 -5.45 -11.64 13.16
C ASP A 37 -5.07 -11.21 11.73
N LYS A 38 -4.57 -12.16 10.94
CA LYS A 38 -4.18 -11.92 9.55
C LYS A 38 -5.38 -11.58 8.66
N GLU A 39 -6.52 -12.23 8.88
CA GLU A 39 -7.72 -12.02 8.06
C GLU A 39 -8.30 -10.63 8.32
N GLU A 40 -8.35 -10.20 9.59
CA GLU A 40 -8.78 -8.84 9.96
C GLU A 40 -7.87 -7.79 9.30
N LEU A 41 -6.55 -7.97 9.38
CA LEU A 41 -5.57 -7.08 8.74
C LEU A 41 -5.76 -7.01 7.23
N VAL A 42 -5.82 -8.16 6.55
CA VAL A 42 -5.97 -8.22 5.09
C VAL A 42 -7.28 -7.55 4.64
N GLY A 43 -8.38 -7.81 5.34
CA GLY A 43 -9.69 -7.24 5.02
C GLY A 43 -9.74 -5.72 5.20
N ALA A 44 -9.10 -5.19 6.25
CA ALA A 44 -9.01 -3.75 6.46
C ALA A 44 -8.07 -3.07 5.44
N ILE A 45 -6.90 -3.66 5.19
CA ILE A 45 -5.90 -3.13 4.24
C ILE A 45 -6.46 -3.11 2.83
N SER A 46 -7.09 -4.19 2.38
CA SER A 46 -7.67 -4.28 1.04
C SER A 46 -8.73 -3.21 0.82
N ARG A 47 -9.61 -2.99 1.80
CA ARG A 47 -10.64 -1.94 1.74
C ARG A 47 -10.03 -0.54 1.72
N HIS A 48 -9.00 -0.29 2.53
CA HIS A 48 -8.33 1.01 2.53
C HIS A 48 -7.61 1.27 1.21
N PHE A 49 -6.80 0.32 0.73
CA PHE A 49 -6.04 0.43 -0.51
C PHE A 49 -6.93 0.68 -1.72
N ALA A 50 -8.07 -0.02 -1.83
CA ALA A 50 -9.02 0.15 -2.93
C ALA A 50 -9.66 1.56 -2.97
N ASN A 51 -9.66 2.28 -1.84
CA ASN A 51 -10.22 3.63 -1.74
C ASN A 51 -9.15 4.73 -1.74
N GLN A 52 -7.87 4.39 -1.91
CA GLN A 52 -6.82 5.40 -1.99
C GLN A 52 -6.90 6.18 -3.30
N THR A 53 -6.84 7.50 -3.20
CA THR A 53 -6.67 8.39 -4.35
C THR A 53 -5.18 8.62 -4.57
N VAL A 54 -4.71 8.38 -5.79
CA VAL A 54 -3.29 8.52 -6.14
C VAL A 54 -3.12 9.78 -6.99
N LYS A 55 -2.25 10.69 -6.54
CA LYS A 55 -1.72 11.75 -7.40
C LYS A 55 -0.55 11.18 -8.19
N GLU A 56 -0.82 10.83 -9.44
CA GLU A 56 0.11 10.06 -10.28
C GLU A 56 1.50 10.70 -10.38
N VAL A 57 1.57 11.98 -10.74
CA VAL A 57 2.84 12.71 -10.90
C VAL A 57 3.66 12.73 -9.61
N ASP A 58 3.02 13.03 -8.48
CA ASP A 58 3.69 13.08 -7.18
C ASP A 58 4.21 11.70 -6.78
N THR A 59 3.40 10.67 -7.03
CA THR A 59 3.69 9.28 -6.65
C THR A 59 4.85 8.70 -7.48
N ILE A 60 4.85 8.93 -8.79
CA ILE A 60 5.95 8.51 -9.68
C ILE A 60 7.23 9.26 -9.32
N THR A 61 7.16 10.57 -9.12
CA THR A 61 8.31 11.40 -8.74
C THR A 61 8.91 10.92 -7.42
N TYR A 62 8.05 10.67 -6.43
CA TYR A 62 8.48 10.16 -5.12
C TYR A 62 9.12 8.78 -5.22
N PHE A 63 8.54 7.87 -6.01
CA PHE A 63 9.09 6.54 -6.24
C PHE A 63 10.49 6.61 -6.88
N LEU A 64 10.63 7.35 -7.98
CA LEU A 64 11.89 7.50 -8.69
C LEU A 64 12.97 8.08 -7.78
N TYR A 65 12.65 9.14 -7.03
CA TYR A 65 13.58 9.73 -6.08
C TYR A 65 13.99 8.72 -5.01
N THR A 66 13.03 8.08 -4.36
CA THR A 66 13.32 7.14 -3.26
C THR A 66 14.11 5.93 -3.72
N ALA A 67 13.83 5.41 -4.92
CA ALA A 67 14.56 4.29 -5.49
C ALA A 67 15.98 4.67 -5.90
N HIS A 68 16.15 5.81 -6.57
CA HIS A 68 17.45 6.28 -7.05
C HIS A 68 18.37 6.74 -5.91
N TYR A 69 17.80 7.36 -4.87
CA TYR A 69 18.54 7.93 -3.74
C TYR A 69 18.44 7.10 -2.46
N ARG A 70 18.10 5.81 -2.56
CA ARG A 70 17.87 4.91 -1.41
C ARG A 70 19.02 4.86 -0.40
N GLU A 71 20.25 4.98 -0.89
CA GLU A 71 21.48 4.95 -0.09
C GLU A 71 21.98 6.35 0.31
N SER A 72 21.34 7.40 -0.20
CA SER A 72 21.74 8.77 0.10
C SER A 72 21.18 9.23 1.45
N VAL A 73 21.89 10.16 2.09
CA VAL A 73 21.47 10.78 3.36
C VAL A 73 20.25 11.70 3.16
N LEU A 74 20.00 12.12 1.92
CA LEU A 74 18.87 12.98 1.55
C LEU A 74 17.60 12.14 1.37
N ARG A 75 16.70 12.22 2.34
CA ARG A 75 15.37 11.61 2.25
C ARG A 75 14.34 12.72 2.05
N LEU A 76 13.51 12.61 1.02
CA LEU A 76 12.33 13.47 0.89
C LEU A 76 11.43 13.25 2.13
N PRO A 77 10.93 14.31 2.78
CA PRO A 77 9.97 14.16 3.86
C PRO A 77 8.71 13.49 3.31
N LEU A 78 8.34 12.37 3.94
CA LEU A 78 7.14 11.61 3.63
C LEU A 78 5.91 12.39 4.13
N GLN A 79 5.23 13.10 3.24
CA GLN A 79 3.85 13.55 3.46
C GLN A 79 2.92 12.50 2.86
N ILE A 80 2.69 11.41 3.60
CA ILE A 80 1.67 10.39 3.28
C ILE A 80 0.45 10.62 4.16
#